data_AF-A0A5B9MJ40-F1
#
_entry.id   AF-A0A5B9MJ40-F1
#
_cell.length_a   1.000
_cell.length_b   1.000
_cell.length_c   1.000
_cell.angle_alpha   90.00
_cell.angle_beta   90.00
_cell.angle_gamma   90.00
#
_symmetry.space_group_name_H-M   'P 1'
#
loop_
_entity.id
_entity.type
_entity.pdbx_description
1 polymer ?
#
loop_
_entity_poly.entity_id
_entity_poly.type
_entity_poly.pdbx_seq_one_letter_code
_entity_poly.pdbx_strand_id
1 'polypeptide(L)'
;MHAPRLPILAAATLLTLGAVTFGPGRIVSAQSTVQLPSFSRFTYSGSVLVPVGGSTSLGGVSRSASSISRRGGRAIGAGVGRAGALGHAGASAHVTIIDHDAIDRQLRGLPPKSQGRSSASARPPRTAVVTPDAEGKALVRFARKQYLAGKHTSAFDAYRIAIETLSPRLATLATAEFKRVFPSEKRPVDIQPRPSAADDR
;
A
#
# COMPACT_ATOMS: atom_id res chain seq x y z
N MET A 1 -71.70 -41.18 -85.13
CA MET A 1 -70.48 -41.87 -84.65
C MET A 1 -70.73 -42.38 -83.24
N HIS A 2 -70.17 -43.55 -82.94
CA HIS A 2 -70.54 -44.53 -81.92
C HIS A 2 -70.73 -44.05 -80.46
N ALA A 3 -71.74 -44.63 -79.80
CA ALA A 3 -71.79 -44.88 -78.35
C ALA A 3 -71.02 -46.20 -78.04
N PRO A 4 -70.92 -46.76 -76.81
CA PRO A 4 -71.49 -46.34 -75.52
C PRO A 4 -70.65 -46.69 -74.25
N ARG A 5 -71.27 -46.47 -73.06
CA ARG A 5 -71.18 -47.24 -71.78
C ARG A 5 -70.01 -47.05 -70.78
N LEU A 6 -70.41 -46.70 -69.55
CA LEU A 6 -69.73 -46.92 -68.25
C LEU A 6 -69.67 -48.43 -67.90
N PRO A 7 -68.71 -48.87 -67.06
CA PRO A 7 -69.10 -49.27 -65.69
C PRO A 7 -68.07 -49.05 -64.55
N ILE A 8 -68.65 -48.81 -63.37
CA ILE A 8 -68.30 -49.14 -61.96
C ILE A 8 -67.24 -50.25 -61.74
N LEU A 9 -66.26 -50.07 -60.82
CA LEU A 9 -65.99 -50.82 -59.56
C LEU A 9 -64.52 -50.74 -59.06
N ALA A 10 -64.40 -50.78 -57.73
CA ALA A 10 -63.37 -51.46 -56.91
C ALA A 10 -62.04 -50.76 -56.53
N ALA A 11 -62.07 -50.21 -55.32
CA ALA A 11 -61.07 -50.24 -54.26
C ALA A 11 -59.80 -51.13 -54.44
N ALA A 12 -58.64 -50.55 -54.10
CA ALA A 12 -57.61 -51.23 -53.31
C ALA A 12 -56.67 -50.21 -52.65
N THR A 13 -56.82 -50.09 -51.33
CA THR A 13 -55.89 -49.51 -50.38
C THR A 13 -54.51 -50.17 -50.45
N LEU A 14 -53.43 -49.38 -50.42
CA LEU A 14 -52.15 -49.83 -49.87
C LEU A 14 -51.58 -48.77 -48.91
N LEU A 15 -51.41 -49.21 -47.67
CA LEU A 15 -50.94 -48.46 -46.51
C LEU A 15 -49.52 -48.93 -46.23
N THR A 16 -48.52 -48.05 -46.38
CA THR A 16 -47.11 -48.33 -46.05
C THR A 16 -46.44 -47.13 -45.37
N LEU A 17 -46.57 -47.11 -44.04
CA LEU A 17 -45.49 -47.02 -43.04
C LEU A 17 -44.20 -46.21 -43.34
N GLY A 18 -44.05 -45.07 -42.64
CA GLY A 18 -42.88 -44.76 -41.79
C GLY A 18 -41.56 -44.29 -42.42
N ALA A 19 -41.15 -43.05 -42.13
CA ALA A 19 -39.81 -42.73 -41.58
C ALA A 19 -39.70 -41.23 -41.26
N VAL A 20 -39.66 -40.94 -39.96
CA VAL A 20 -39.19 -39.68 -39.40
C VAL A 20 -37.69 -39.56 -39.70
N THR A 21 -37.26 -38.49 -40.39
CA THR A 21 -35.86 -38.08 -40.40
C THR A 21 -35.75 -36.70 -39.77
N PHE A 22 -35.60 -36.70 -38.44
CA PHE A 22 -34.99 -35.58 -37.73
C PHE A 22 -33.55 -35.44 -38.24
N GLY A 23 -33.29 -34.40 -39.01
CA GLY A 23 -31.92 -34.02 -39.36
C GLY A 23 -31.13 -33.70 -38.09
N PRO A 24 -29.84 -34.05 -37.99
CA PRO A 24 -29.02 -33.70 -36.85
C PRO A 24 -28.87 -32.18 -36.81
N GLY A 25 -29.68 -31.54 -35.97
CA GLY A 25 -29.45 -30.18 -35.53
C GLY A 25 -28.03 -30.13 -34.99
N ARG A 26 -27.17 -29.35 -35.66
CA ARG A 26 -25.81 -29.10 -35.20
C ARG A 26 -25.91 -28.59 -33.77
N ILE A 27 -25.46 -29.40 -32.82
CA ILE A 27 -25.21 -28.94 -31.47
C ILE A 27 -24.07 -27.94 -31.60
N VAL A 28 -24.43 -26.66 -31.68
CA VAL A 28 -23.50 -25.56 -31.49
C VAL A 28 -23.06 -25.69 -30.04
N SER A 29 -21.92 -26.33 -29.84
CA SER A 29 -21.16 -26.24 -28.60
C SER A 29 -20.81 -24.76 -28.43
N ALA A 30 -21.66 -24.04 -27.71
CA ALA A 30 -21.33 -22.73 -27.21
C ALA A 30 -20.20 -22.94 -26.20
N GLN A 31 -18.96 -22.78 -26.66
CA GLN A 31 -17.81 -22.67 -25.79
C GLN A 31 -18.00 -21.40 -24.96
N SER A 32 -18.64 -21.53 -23.80
CA SER A 32 -18.76 -20.44 -22.84
C SER A 32 -17.38 -20.24 -22.20
N THR A 33 -16.61 -19.30 -22.73
CA THR A 33 -15.39 -18.85 -22.06
C THR A 33 -15.82 -18.01 -20.86
N VAL A 34 -15.69 -18.59 -19.67
CA VAL A 34 -15.83 -17.84 -18.42
C VAL A 34 -14.64 -16.89 -18.35
N GLN A 35 -14.86 -15.63 -18.69
CA GLN A 35 -13.84 -14.60 -18.52
C GLN A 35 -13.72 -14.28 -17.04
N LEU A 36 -12.70 -14.84 -16.40
CA LEU A 36 -12.33 -14.46 -15.04
C LEU A 36 -11.52 -13.16 -15.11
N PRO A 37 -11.79 -12.18 -14.24
CA PRO A 37 -10.95 -11.00 -14.13
C PRO A 37 -9.54 -11.41 -13.70
N SER A 38 -8.55 -11.10 -14.54
CA SER A 38 -7.14 -11.29 -14.22
C SER A 38 -6.59 -10.03 -13.58
N PHE A 39 -6.21 -10.12 -12.30
CA PHE A 39 -5.57 -9.02 -11.59
C PHE A 39 -4.05 -9.19 -11.59
N SER A 40 -3.33 -8.14 -12.01
CA SER A 40 -1.88 -8.07 -11.92
C SER A 40 -1.51 -6.99 -10.92
N ARG A 41 -0.82 -7.37 -9.82
CA ARG A 41 -0.43 -6.45 -8.75
C ARG A 41 1.08 -6.54 -8.50
N PHE A 42 1.75 -5.39 -8.58
CA PHE A 42 3.10 -5.21 -8.04
C PHE A 42 2.96 -4.51 -6.68
N THR A 43 3.55 -5.08 -5.63
CA THR A 43 3.54 -4.48 -4.29
C THR A 43 4.98 -4.40 -3.79
N TYR A 44 5.40 -3.20 -3.41
CA TYR A 44 6.70 -2.95 -2.79
C TYR A 44 6.47 -2.40 -1.38
N SER A 45 7.13 -3.00 -0.39
CA SER A 45 7.10 -2.54 1.01
C SER A 45 8.54 -2.50 1.51
N GLY A 46 9.02 -1.31 1.86
CA GLY A 46 10.41 -1.10 2.26
C GLY A 46 10.72 0.38 2.38
N SER A 47 11.96 0.69 2.72
CA SER A 47 12.50 2.04 2.77
C SER A 47 13.53 2.25 1.66
N VAL A 48 13.51 3.42 1.03
CA VAL A 48 14.53 3.81 0.06
C VAL A 48 15.00 5.23 0.37
N LEU A 49 16.31 5.45 0.23
CA LEU A 49 16.90 6.77 0.35
C LEU A 49 16.71 7.51 -0.98
N VAL A 50 15.99 8.63 -0.93
CA VAL A 50 15.73 9.48 -2.11
C VAL A 50 16.38 10.83 -1.86
N PRO A 51 17.19 11.35 -2.80
CA PRO A 51 17.74 12.69 -2.66
C PRO A 51 16.63 13.75 -2.68
N VAL A 52 16.87 14.87 -1.98
CA VAL A 52 15.92 15.99 -1.92
C VAL A 52 15.76 16.58 -3.32
N GLY A 53 14.53 16.64 -3.82
CA GLY A 53 14.25 17.08 -5.20
C GLY A 53 14.58 16.04 -6.27
N GLY A 54 14.86 14.79 -5.87
CA GLY A 54 15.13 13.70 -6.79
C GLY A 54 14.05 12.62 -6.79
N SER A 55 14.24 11.66 -7.70
CA SER A 55 13.40 10.49 -7.87
C SER A 55 14.21 9.21 -7.74
N THR A 56 13.59 8.15 -7.24
CA THR A 56 14.19 6.81 -7.16
C THR A 56 13.21 5.79 -7.73
N SER A 57 13.73 4.81 -8.46
CA SER A 57 12.94 3.68 -8.96
C SER A 57 12.77 2.63 -7.86
N LEU A 58 11.53 2.21 -7.62
CA LEU A 58 11.18 1.15 -6.66
C LEU A 58 11.11 -0.24 -7.33
N GLY A 59 11.39 -0.30 -8.63
CA GLY A 59 11.32 -1.51 -9.43
C GLY A 59 10.02 -1.64 -10.22
N GLY A 60 9.89 -2.77 -10.91
CA GLY A 60 8.75 -3.05 -11.77
C GLY A 60 8.74 -4.50 -12.28
N VAL A 61 7.62 -4.88 -12.89
CA VAL A 61 7.40 -6.18 -13.51
C VAL A 61 7.22 -5.97 -15.01
N SER A 62 8.03 -6.66 -15.80
CA SER A 62 7.89 -6.76 -17.24
C SER A 62 7.45 -8.18 -17.59
N ARG A 63 6.39 -8.31 -18.39
CA ARG A 63 5.89 -9.59 -18.89
C ARG A 63 5.88 -9.62 -20.40
N SER A 64 6.33 -10.74 -20.94
CA SER A 64 6.28 -11.05 -22.36
C SER A 64 5.52 -12.36 -22.51
N ALA A 65 4.32 -12.30 -23.12
CA ALA A 65 3.56 -13.48 -23.47
C ALA A 65 3.64 -13.68 -24.98
N SER A 66 4.02 -14.88 -25.41
CA SER A 66 4.01 -15.29 -26.82
C SER A 66 3.00 -16.42 -26.98
N SER A 67 1.97 -16.19 -27.78
CA SER A 67 0.96 -17.19 -28.11
C SER A 67 1.10 -17.59 -29.58
N ILE A 68 1.14 -18.90 -29.81
CA ILE A 68 1.16 -19.49 -31.15
C ILE A 68 -0.21 -20.12 -31.36
N SER A 69 -1.04 -19.48 -32.19
CA SER A 69 -2.29 -20.09 -32.63
C SER A 69 -2.04 -20.89 -33.91
N ARG A 70 -2.28 -22.20 -33.86
CA ARG A 70 -2.31 -23.05 -35.05
C ARG A 70 -3.76 -23.29 -35.41
N ARG A 71 -4.29 -22.55 -36.37
CA ARG A 71 -5.60 -22.84 -36.95
C ARG A 71 -5.42 -23.99 -37.95
N GLY A 72 -5.72 -25.20 -37.52
CA GLY A 72 -5.74 -26.38 -38.40
C GLY A 72 -6.94 -26.31 -39.34
N GLY A 73 -6.69 -26.17 -40.63
CA GLY A 73 -7.71 -26.24 -41.67
C GLY A 73 -7.10 -26.72 -42.98
N ARG A 74 -7.70 -27.75 -43.58
CA ARG A 74 -7.36 -28.28 -44.91
C ARG A 74 -7.84 -27.30 -46.00
N ALA A 75 -7.18 -26.15 -46.11
CA ALA A 75 -7.33 -25.28 -47.26
C ALA A 75 -6.07 -24.43 -47.39
N ILE A 76 -5.60 -24.32 -48.64
CA ILE A 76 -4.46 -23.57 -49.15
C ILE A 76 -4.22 -22.29 -48.32
N GLY A 77 -3.10 -22.26 -47.57
CA GLY A 77 -2.70 -21.08 -46.77
C GLY A 77 -2.97 -21.18 -45.26
N ALA A 78 -2.60 -22.28 -44.61
CA ALA A 78 -2.63 -22.41 -43.15
C ALA A 78 -1.63 -21.43 -42.49
N GLY A 79 -2.06 -20.21 -42.24
CA GLY A 79 -1.28 -19.18 -41.55
C GLY A 79 -1.08 -19.53 -40.07
N VAL A 80 0.18 -19.64 -39.64
CA VAL A 80 0.55 -19.69 -38.23
C VAL A 80 0.50 -18.25 -37.68
N GLY A 81 -0.52 -17.94 -36.90
CA GLY A 81 -0.64 -16.63 -36.24
C GLY A 81 0.16 -16.63 -34.93
N ARG A 82 1.26 -15.87 -34.89
CA ARG A 82 1.98 -15.52 -33.64
C ARG A 82 1.39 -14.21 -33.10
N ALA A 83 0.81 -14.24 -31.91
CA ALA A 83 0.38 -13.03 -31.20
C ALA A 83 1.21 -12.88 -29.93
N GLY A 84 1.92 -11.75 -29.80
CA GLY A 84 2.68 -11.38 -28.61
C GLY A 84 1.97 -10.30 -27.82
N ALA A 85 1.95 -10.41 -26.50
CA ALA A 85 1.51 -9.35 -25.58
C ALA A 85 2.68 -8.93 -24.68
N LEU A 86 3.06 -7.66 -24.78
CA LEU A 86 4.07 -7.02 -23.93
C LEU A 86 3.35 -6.18 -22.87
N GLY A 87 3.72 -6.35 -21.61
CA GLY A 87 3.15 -5.58 -20.50
C GLY A 87 4.24 -5.10 -19.55
N HIS A 88 4.18 -3.84 -19.16
CA HIS A 88 5.16 -3.20 -18.28
C HIS A 88 4.41 -2.51 -17.14
N ALA A 89 4.86 -2.72 -15.90
CA ALA A 89 4.37 -2.01 -14.73
C ALA A 89 5.57 -1.65 -13.84
N GLY A 90 5.65 -0.42 -13.36
CA GLY A 90 6.75 0.05 -12.51
C GLY A 90 6.28 1.03 -11.45
N ALA A 91 7.09 1.22 -10.41
CA ALA A 91 6.85 2.17 -9.34
C ALA A 91 8.08 3.05 -9.10
N SER A 92 7.86 4.32 -8.78
CA SER A 92 8.90 5.29 -8.46
C SER A 92 8.46 6.17 -7.29
N ALA A 93 9.42 6.61 -6.48
CA ALA A 93 9.22 7.57 -5.41
C ALA A 93 9.85 8.92 -5.77
N HIS A 94 9.17 10.01 -5.45
CA HIS A 94 9.66 11.38 -5.60
C HIS A 94 9.49 12.12 -4.28
N VAL A 95 10.50 12.88 -3.87
CA VAL A 95 10.49 13.60 -2.59
C VAL A 95 10.79 15.08 -2.80
N THR A 96 9.89 15.92 -2.32
CA THR A 96 10.07 17.38 -2.27
C THR A 96 9.92 17.83 -0.82
N ILE A 97 10.90 18.59 -0.33
CA ILE A 97 10.82 19.21 1.00
C ILE A 97 10.27 20.62 0.82
N ILE A 98 9.21 20.93 1.57
CA ILE A 98 8.57 22.25 1.57
C ILE A 98 9.11 23.04 2.76
N ASP A 99 9.86 24.11 2.47
CA ASP A 99 10.31 25.07 3.48
C ASP A 99 9.27 26.19 3.62
N HIS A 100 8.46 26.12 4.68
CA HIS A 100 7.42 27.12 4.94
C HIS A 100 7.99 28.51 5.25
N ASP A 101 9.20 28.61 5.82
CA ASP A 101 9.83 29.91 6.10
C ASP A 101 10.30 30.59 4.82
N ALA A 102 10.72 29.81 3.83
CA ALA A 102 11.07 30.32 2.51
C ALA A 102 9.82 30.83 1.76
N ILE A 103 8.72 30.08 1.85
CA ILE A 103 7.44 30.48 1.25
C ILE A 103 6.90 31.76 1.89
N ASP A 104 6.86 31.83 3.22
CA ASP A 104 6.36 33.01 3.94
C ASP A 104 7.21 34.25 3.64
N ARG A 105 8.53 34.09 3.49
CA ARG A 105 9.41 35.20 3.05
C ARG A 105 9.13 35.64 1.63
N GLN A 106 8.93 34.70 0.71
CA GLN A 106 8.58 35.02 -0.67
C GLN A 106 7.23 35.77 -0.74
N LEU A 107 6.25 35.34 0.05
CA LEU A 107 4.95 36.02 0.17
C LEU A 107 5.08 37.44 0.74
N ARG A 108 6.02 37.65 1.67
CA ARG A 108 6.31 38.97 2.26
C ARG A 108 7.30 39.81 1.43
N GLY A 109 7.79 39.32 0.30
CA GLY A 109 8.78 40.00 -0.55
C GLY A 109 10.17 40.15 0.09
N LEU A 110 10.49 39.37 1.11
CA LEU A 110 11.84 39.35 1.70
C LEU A 110 12.82 38.59 0.80
N PRO A 111 14.10 38.98 0.78
CA PRO A 111 15.12 38.27 0.01
C PRO A 111 15.22 36.80 0.48
N PRO A 112 15.56 35.87 -0.44
CA PRO A 112 15.73 34.46 -0.10
C PRO A 112 16.79 34.33 0.98
N LYS A 113 16.56 33.42 1.95
CA LYS A 113 17.59 33.09 2.95
C LYS A 113 18.82 32.63 2.18
N SER A 114 19.95 33.32 2.33
CA SER A 114 21.21 32.87 1.75
C SER A 114 21.42 31.42 2.18
N GLN A 115 21.38 30.49 1.24
CA GLN A 115 21.63 29.09 1.49
C GLN A 115 23.10 28.96 1.87
N GLY A 116 23.41 29.20 3.14
CA GLY A 116 24.70 28.92 3.71
C GLY A 116 24.91 27.43 3.63
N ARG A 117 25.65 26.99 2.60
CA ARG A 117 26.45 25.76 2.54
C ARG A 117 26.09 24.71 3.61
N SER A 118 24.99 24.00 3.40
CA SER A 118 24.69 22.78 4.15
C SER A 118 25.45 21.56 3.57
N SER A 119 26.62 21.78 2.99
CA SER A 119 27.53 20.73 2.50
C SER A 119 28.74 20.50 3.42
N ALA A 120 28.81 21.16 4.58
CA ALA A 120 29.92 21.00 5.52
C ALA A 120 29.48 21.00 6.99
N SER A 121 28.53 20.14 7.35
CA SER A 121 28.54 19.48 8.67
C SER A 121 27.59 18.27 8.65
N ALA A 122 27.87 17.33 7.75
CA ALA A 122 27.63 15.93 8.10
C ALA A 122 28.65 15.56 9.19
N ARG A 123 28.48 16.12 10.39
CA ARG A 123 28.92 15.42 11.59
C ARG A 123 28.16 14.09 11.50
N PRO A 124 28.83 12.93 11.33
CA PRO A 124 28.12 11.67 11.48
C PRO A 124 27.37 11.77 12.81
N PRO A 125 26.14 11.24 12.94
CA PRO A 125 25.50 11.22 14.24
C PRO A 125 26.54 10.58 15.15
N ARG A 126 27.17 11.38 16.03
CA ARG A 126 27.87 10.82 17.17
C ARG A 126 26.80 9.95 17.73
N THR A 127 27.02 8.63 17.72
CA THR A 127 26.27 7.67 18.52
C THR A 127 25.98 8.41 19.80
N ALA A 128 24.76 8.93 19.89
CA ALA A 128 24.41 9.82 20.97
C ALA A 128 24.43 8.84 22.11
N VAL A 129 25.52 8.87 22.88
CA VAL A 129 25.60 8.18 24.16
C VAL A 129 24.27 8.52 24.79
N VAL A 130 23.40 7.52 24.91
CA VAL A 130 22.04 7.73 25.42
C VAL A 130 22.27 8.07 26.88
N THR A 131 22.50 9.36 27.11
CA THR A 131 22.67 9.88 28.45
C THR A 131 21.32 9.69 29.11
N PRO A 132 21.26 9.25 30.38
CA PRO A 132 20.01 9.10 31.12
C PRO A 132 19.09 10.33 31.00
N ASP A 133 19.69 11.53 30.92
CA ASP A 133 18.98 12.79 30.68
C ASP A 133 18.27 12.88 29.32
N ALA A 134 18.84 12.31 28.26
CA ALA A 134 18.26 12.31 26.92
C ALA A 134 17.06 11.36 26.85
N GLU A 135 17.18 10.19 27.51
CA GLU A 135 16.10 9.23 27.68
C GLU A 135 14.97 9.81 28.52
N GLY A 136 15.29 10.40 29.68
CA GLY A 136 14.31 11.07 30.54
C GLY A 136 13.57 12.20 29.81
N LYS A 137 14.25 13.01 29.01
CA LYS A 137 13.59 14.03 28.17
C LYS A 137 12.68 13.42 27.10
N ALA A 138 13.09 12.31 26.50
CA ALA A 138 12.27 11.59 25.52
C ALA A 138 10.99 11.06 26.18
N LEU A 139 11.09 10.52 27.40
CA LEU A 139 9.96 10.06 28.19
C LEU A 139 9.00 11.19 28.55
N VAL A 140 9.48 12.38 28.94
CA VAL A 140 8.61 13.56 29.15
C VAL A 140 7.85 13.93 27.87
N ARG A 141 8.54 13.95 26.72
CA ARG A 141 7.90 14.25 25.43
C ARG A 141 6.84 13.20 25.07
N PHE A 142 7.11 11.93 25.33
CA PHE A 142 6.17 10.84 25.13
C PHE A 142 4.96 10.97 26.06
N ALA A 143 5.19 11.21 27.35
CA ALA A 143 4.14 11.42 28.35
C ALA A 143 3.19 12.56 27.95
N ARG A 144 3.73 13.69 27.47
CA ARG A 144 2.93 14.82 26.98
C ARG A 144 2.06 14.44 25.78
N LYS A 145 2.61 13.69 24.82
CA LYS A 145 1.83 13.20 23.67
C LYS A 145 0.70 12.26 24.11
N GLN A 146 0.97 11.37 25.05
CA GLN A 146 -0.04 10.43 25.55
C GLN A 146 -1.15 11.14 26.33
N TYR A 147 -0.80 12.18 27.10
CA TYR A 147 -1.79 12.99 27.79
C TYR A 147 -2.71 13.72 26.81
N LEU A 148 -2.15 14.32 25.75
CA LEU A 148 -2.92 14.95 24.67
C LEU A 148 -3.79 13.95 23.91
N ALA A 149 -3.38 12.68 23.84
CA ALA A 149 -4.17 11.60 23.26
C ALA A 149 -5.23 11.01 24.21
N GLY A 150 -5.44 11.61 25.40
CA GLY A 150 -6.41 11.16 26.40
C GLY A 150 -5.99 9.90 27.18
N LYS A 151 -4.76 9.41 27.00
CA LYS A 151 -4.25 8.18 27.64
C LYS A 151 -3.54 8.52 28.96
N HIS A 152 -4.32 8.98 29.93
CA HIS A 152 -3.82 9.51 31.21
C HIS A 152 -2.94 8.53 32.00
N THR A 153 -3.31 7.25 32.10
CA THR A 153 -2.51 6.23 32.82
C THR A 153 -1.12 6.05 32.20
N SER A 154 -1.04 5.92 30.87
CA SER A 154 0.24 5.77 30.17
C SER A 154 1.11 7.02 30.24
N ALA A 155 0.50 8.20 30.27
CA ALA A 155 1.21 9.46 30.45
C ALA A 155 1.77 9.57 31.87
N PHE A 156 0.98 9.17 32.87
CA PHE A 156 1.39 9.16 34.28
C PHE A 156 2.62 8.26 34.50
N ASP A 157 2.57 7.02 34.02
CA ASP A 157 3.67 6.06 34.18
C ASP A 157 4.95 6.56 33.50
N ALA A 158 4.81 7.14 32.29
CA ALA A 158 5.94 7.71 31.57
C ALA A 158 6.57 8.92 32.30
N TYR A 159 5.77 9.78 32.92
CA TYR A 159 6.29 10.88 33.75
C TYR A 159 7.05 10.36 34.98
N ARG A 160 6.55 9.31 35.63
CA ARG A 160 7.23 8.71 36.79
C ARG A 160 8.63 8.21 36.42
N ILE A 161 8.71 7.40 35.35
CA ILE A 161 9.99 6.87 34.86
C ILE A 161 10.90 8.02 34.39
N ALA A 162 10.35 9.07 33.79
CA ALA A 162 11.13 10.24 33.40
C ALA A 162 11.75 10.97 34.60
N ILE A 163 10.99 11.18 35.68
CA ILE A 163 11.48 11.88 36.88
C ILE A 163 12.63 11.09 37.54
N GLU A 164 12.55 9.76 37.53
CA GLU A 164 13.59 8.88 38.08
C GLU A 164 14.87 8.83 37.23
N THR A 165 14.75 9.03 35.91
CA THR A 165 15.88 8.92 34.95
C THR A 165 16.59 10.25 34.69
N LEU A 166 15.92 11.37 34.97
CA LEU A 166 16.45 12.72 34.80
C LEU A 166 17.41 13.11 35.93
N SER A 167 18.41 13.92 35.59
CA SER A 167 19.25 14.62 36.56
C SER A 167 18.42 15.51 37.51
N PRO A 168 18.90 15.79 38.75
CA PRO A 168 18.11 16.45 39.79
C PRO A 168 17.47 17.77 39.36
N ARG A 169 18.20 18.59 38.58
CA ARG A 169 17.69 19.87 38.07
C ARG A 169 16.53 19.67 37.09
N LEU A 170 16.59 18.68 36.20
CA LEU A 170 15.53 18.41 35.24
C LEU A 170 14.35 17.67 35.86
N ALA A 171 14.61 16.81 36.85
CA ALA A 171 13.58 16.12 37.61
C ALA A 171 12.65 17.12 38.32
N THR A 172 13.17 18.22 38.88
CA THR A 172 12.32 19.27 39.49
C THR A 172 11.36 19.92 38.50
N LEU A 173 11.82 20.20 37.27
CA LEU A 173 10.99 20.77 36.22
C LEU A 173 9.92 19.78 35.74
N ALA A 174 10.31 18.52 35.53
CA ALA A 174 9.38 17.45 35.16
C ALA A 174 8.32 17.22 36.25
N THR A 175 8.71 17.33 37.52
CA THR A 175 7.78 17.20 38.67
C THR A 175 6.79 18.36 38.72
N ALA A 176 7.24 19.58 38.43
CA ALA A 176 6.36 20.75 38.35
C ALA A 176 5.36 20.62 37.20
N GLU A 177 5.79 20.13 36.03
CA GLU A 177 4.90 19.83 34.91
C GLU A 177 3.90 18.73 35.25
N PHE A 178 4.37 17.64 35.84
CA PHE A 178 3.52 16.53 36.28
C PHE A 178 2.42 16.98 37.24
N LYS A 179 2.76 17.80 38.26
CA LYS A 179 1.77 18.37 39.21
C LYS A 179 0.74 19.28 38.52
N ARG A 180 1.15 20.01 37.49
CA ARG A 180 0.23 20.84 36.70
C ARG A 180 -0.74 20.00 35.87
N VAL A 181 -0.27 18.89 35.32
CA VAL A 181 -1.03 18.00 34.42
C VAL A 181 -1.94 17.05 35.22
N PHE A 182 -1.53 16.64 36.42
CA PHE A 182 -2.25 15.73 37.32
C PHE A 182 -2.48 16.36 38.71
N PRO A 183 -3.32 17.40 38.84
CA PRO A 183 -3.51 18.15 40.09
C PRO A 183 -4.26 17.37 41.19
N SER A 184 -5.05 16.36 40.82
CA SER A 184 -5.94 15.60 41.71
C SER A 184 -5.36 14.28 42.21
N GLU A 185 -4.21 13.85 41.69
CA GLU A 185 -3.65 12.53 41.99
C GLU A 185 -2.71 12.62 43.22
N LYS A 186 -3.29 12.50 44.42
CA LYS A 186 -2.59 12.46 45.71
C LYS A 186 -1.91 11.10 45.98
N ARG A 187 -1.24 10.49 44.99
CA ARG A 187 -0.32 9.37 45.28
C ARG A 187 1.06 9.96 45.57
N PRO A 188 1.65 9.72 46.76
CA PRO A 188 2.99 10.19 47.03
C PRO A 188 3.94 9.52 46.04
N VAL A 189 4.60 10.32 45.21
CA VAL A 189 5.80 9.88 44.51
C VAL A 189 6.87 9.87 45.59
N ASP A 190 7.15 8.70 46.16
CA ASP A 190 8.26 8.51 47.09
C ASP A 190 9.56 8.61 46.29
N ILE A 191 10.06 9.84 46.19
CA ILE A 191 11.33 10.14 45.54
C ILE A 191 12.40 9.86 46.57
N GLN A 192 12.97 8.66 46.56
CA GLN A 192 14.26 8.41 47.21
C GLN A 192 15.34 9.05 46.33
N PRO A 193 15.96 10.18 46.72
CA PRO A 193 17.09 10.70 45.97
C PRO A 193 18.21 9.65 46.05
N ARG A 194 18.60 9.08 44.90
CA ARG A 194 19.81 8.26 44.87
C ARG A 194 20.97 9.12 45.39
N PRO A 195 21.78 8.63 46.34
CA PRO A 195 22.95 9.36 46.80
C PRO A 195 23.80 9.69 45.58
N SER A 196 24.07 10.98 45.40
CA SER A 196 24.92 11.49 44.33
C SER A 196 26.23 10.73 44.36
N ALA A 197 26.56 10.04 43.26
CA ALA A 197 27.88 9.49 43.03
C ALA A 197 28.88 10.64 42.92
N ALA A 198 29.34 11.10 44.08
CA ALA A 198 30.43 12.02 44.27
C ALA A 198 31.48 11.27 45.09
N ASP A 199 32.19 10.35 44.43
CA ASP A 199 33.58 10.04 44.72
C ASP A 199 34.08 9.05 43.68
N ASP A 200 34.97 9.53 42.81
CA ASP A 200 36.00 8.74 42.15
C ASP A 200 36.97 9.75 41.50
N ARG A 201 37.92 10.21 42.32
CA ARG A 201 39.19 10.79 41.90
C ARG A 201 40.31 9.93 42.47
#